data_AF-A0A022RHH3-F1
#
_entry.id   AF-A0A022RHH3-F1
#
_cell.length_a   1.000
_cell.length_b   1.000
_cell.length_c   1.000
_cell.angle_alpha   90.00
_cell.angle_beta   90.00
_cell.angle_gamma   90.00
#
_symmetry.space_group_name_H-M   'P 1'
#
loop_
_entity.id
_entity.type
_entity.pdbx_description
1 polymer ?
#
loop_
_entity_poly.entity_id
_entity_poly.type
_entity_poly.pdbx_seq_one_letter_code
_entity_poly.pdbx_strand_id
1 'polypeptide(L)'
;PADNQYSSSSSLLPLTRDGNYDEANARAFPICPGCGIHMQDFDRKQPGFFVNPLTKGPDYKKFKKEIPISDESGISDSLKTGVTKIRCHNLRYHGSVAHPSVENSLPDFDFDHTIGKRLMSTIGARTVVLLVMDAADFDVSFPKKMVDLVSNTIDENEQLVLVVTKIDLLPSNTSPTGLENWFRTRAREAGAGKLTGIHLVSSVREWGIKNLVDHVVDLAGERGNVWAVGAQNAGKSTLINAVAKCVGATANRLTETLLPGTTLGIVRVEGLLPGKAKLFDTPDILHLHQISTRLTDKEHKLIRIQKELKPMTYRIKAGQSVHIGGLLRLDIEESSVDSVYVTVWASPLLTLHLGNTENAGTMSEKHFGGHLKPPIGKDRFQELGEWVKKEFRVTGNWWDSSAVDIAAAGLSWFAIGLKGEAQLGVWTYEGVDVIVINALLPQRSHIFEVAGFSISEIASKPDQATTTKKL
;
A
#
# COMPACT_ATOMS: atom_id res chain seq x y z
N PRO A 1 -60.99 -13.84 17.44
CA PRO A 1 -60.09 -14.52 16.47
C PRO A 1 -59.08 -13.50 15.95
N ALA A 2 -57.94 -13.45 16.62
CA ALA A 2 -56.93 -12.42 16.47
C ALA A 2 -56.00 -12.68 15.28
N ASP A 3 -55.72 -11.60 14.56
CA ASP A 3 -54.56 -11.42 13.70
C ASP A 3 -53.26 -11.76 14.47
N ASN A 4 -52.32 -12.43 13.78
CA ASN A 4 -50.93 -12.40 14.20
C ASN A 4 -50.04 -12.10 12.98
N GLN A 5 -49.61 -10.86 12.95
CA GLN A 5 -48.63 -10.29 12.04
C GLN A 5 -47.27 -10.97 12.26
N TYR A 6 -46.71 -11.61 11.22
CA TYR A 6 -45.26 -11.76 11.13
C TYR A 6 -44.73 -10.54 10.39
N SER A 7 -44.32 -9.53 11.16
CA SER A 7 -43.61 -8.37 10.65
C SER A 7 -42.28 -8.83 10.04
N SER A 8 -42.14 -8.65 8.73
CA SER A 8 -40.84 -8.64 8.05
C SER A 8 -40.04 -7.42 8.53
N SER A 9 -39.30 -7.57 9.64
CA SER A 9 -38.25 -6.62 9.95
C SER A 9 -37.10 -6.87 9.00
N SER A 10 -37.04 -6.13 7.89
CA SER A 10 -35.81 -5.93 7.14
C SER A 10 -34.83 -5.18 8.04
N SER A 11 -34.12 -5.91 8.91
CA SER A 11 -33.00 -5.34 9.63
C SER A 11 -31.94 -5.03 8.57
N LEU A 12 -31.83 -3.76 8.18
CA LEU A 12 -30.66 -3.25 7.47
C LEU A 12 -29.44 -3.76 8.24
N LEU A 13 -28.61 -4.59 7.58
CA LEU A 13 -27.35 -5.01 8.17
C LEU A 13 -26.58 -3.74 8.57
N PRO A 14 -26.16 -3.59 9.83
CA PRO A 14 -25.24 -2.52 10.18
C PRO A 14 -24.02 -2.65 9.26
N LEU A 15 -23.76 -1.64 8.43
CA LEU A 15 -22.54 -1.53 7.63
C LEU A 15 -21.38 -1.18 8.58
N THR A 16 -21.08 -2.11 9.48
CA THR A 16 -20.01 -1.99 10.47
C THR A 16 -18.76 -2.68 9.93
N ARG A 17 -17.60 -2.11 10.25
CA ARG A 17 -16.29 -2.63 9.85
C ARG A 17 -15.66 -3.53 10.93
N ASP A 18 -16.47 -4.01 11.87
CA ASP A 18 -16.00 -4.80 13.01
C ASP A 18 -15.45 -6.18 12.64
N GLY A 19 -15.89 -6.72 11.49
CA GLY A 19 -15.41 -7.99 10.95
C GLY A 19 -15.63 -9.16 11.93
N ASN A 20 -14.73 -10.15 11.89
CA ASN A 20 -14.86 -11.39 12.67
C ASN A 20 -14.08 -11.32 14.00
N TYR A 21 -14.12 -10.16 14.68
CA TYR A 21 -13.42 -9.97 15.95
C TYR A 21 -14.10 -10.71 17.11
N ASP A 22 -15.41 -10.51 17.30
CA ASP A 22 -16.20 -11.14 18.37
C ASP A 22 -16.91 -12.41 17.87
N GLU A 23 -16.63 -13.56 18.49
CA GLU A 23 -17.28 -14.85 18.20
C GLU A 23 -18.81 -14.80 18.36
N ALA A 24 -19.33 -13.84 19.13
CA ALA A 24 -20.77 -13.61 19.32
C ALA A 24 -21.45 -13.00 18.07
N ASN A 25 -20.80 -12.04 17.40
CA ASN A 25 -21.34 -11.38 16.20
C ASN A 25 -21.19 -12.25 14.94
N ALA A 26 -20.17 -13.11 14.90
CA ALA A 26 -19.94 -14.08 13.83
C ALA A 26 -21.10 -15.08 13.63
N ARG A 27 -21.92 -15.30 14.67
CA ARG A 27 -23.08 -16.20 14.64
C ARG A 27 -24.33 -15.56 14.02
N ALA A 28 -24.39 -14.22 13.91
CA ALA A 28 -25.56 -13.52 13.40
C ALA A 28 -25.54 -13.35 11.87
N PHE A 29 -24.37 -13.10 11.27
CA PHE A 29 -24.23 -12.87 9.82
C PHE A 29 -22.91 -13.42 9.29
N PRO A 30 -22.91 -14.12 8.13
CA PRO A 30 -21.70 -14.74 7.61
C PRO A 30 -20.73 -13.65 7.10
N ILE A 31 -19.45 -13.74 7.45
CA ILE A 31 -18.42 -12.73 7.11
C ILE A 31 -17.52 -13.24 5.99
N CYS A 32 -17.14 -12.34 5.08
CA CYS A 32 -16.19 -12.66 4.03
C CYS A 32 -14.79 -12.89 4.62
N PRO A 33 -14.19 -14.10 4.50
CA PRO A 33 -12.87 -14.38 5.03
C PRO A 33 -11.74 -13.67 4.24
N GLY A 34 -12.05 -13.09 3.09
CA GLY A 34 -11.06 -12.40 2.26
C GLY A 34 -10.94 -10.90 2.54
N CYS A 35 -12.02 -10.23 2.94
CA CYS A 35 -12.04 -8.77 3.16
C CYS A 35 -12.79 -8.32 4.43
N GLY A 36 -13.30 -9.24 5.25
CA GLY A 36 -13.92 -8.94 6.54
C GLY A 36 -15.30 -8.27 6.48
N ILE A 37 -15.90 -8.11 5.30
CA ILE A 37 -17.25 -7.50 5.15
C ILE A 37 -18.35 -8.53 5.45
N HIS A 38 -19.47 -8.09 6.03
CA HIS A 38 -20.67 -8.91 6.15
C HIS A 38 -21.18 -9.34 4.77
N MET A 39 -21.47 -10.63 4.61
CA MET A 39 -21.98 -11.19 3.37
C MET A 39 -23.51 -11.10 3.32
N GLN A 40 -24.03 -10.81 2.14
CA GLN A 40 -25.46 -10.72 1.88
C GLN A 40 -25.82 -11.19 0.46
N ASP A 41 -27.05 -11.64 0.26
CA ASP A 41 -27.56 -12.17 -1.02
C ASP A 41 -28.77 -11.40 -1.56
N PHE A 42 -29.08 -10.22 -1.01
CA PHE A 42 -30.27 -9.43 -1.36
C PHE A 42 -30.00 -8.23 -2.29
N ASP A 43 -28.89 -7.51 -2.14
CA ASP A 43 -28.57 -6.31 -2.93
C ASP A 43 -27.27 -6.48 -3.72
N ARG A 44 -27.39 -6.63 -5.04
CA ARG A 44 -26.22 -6.81 -5.93
C ARG A 44 -25.27 -5.61 -5.97
N LYS A 45 -25.75 -4.43 -5.58
CA LYS A 45 -24.97 -3.18 -5.63
C LYS A 45 -24.18 -2.93 -4.35
N GLN A 46 -24.57 -3.56 -3.24
CA GLN A 46 -23.93 -3.35 -1.94
C GLN A 46 -22.72 -4.28 -1.75
N PRO A 47 -21.67 -3.83 -1.02
CA PRO A 47 -20.56 -4.68 -0.62
C PRO A 47 -21.03 -5.95 0.10
N GLY A 48 -20.28 -7.03 -0.04
CA GLY A 48 -20.63 -8.32 0.56
C GLY A 48 -21.62 -9.16 -0.24
N PHE A 49 -22.10 -8.68 -1.39
CA PHE A 49 -22.98 -9.47 -2.25
C PHE A 49 -22.33 -10.79 -2.69
N PHE A 50 -23.05 -11.90 -2.50
CA PHE A 50 -22.65 -13.22 -2.99
C PHE A 50 -23.79 -13.92 -3.72
N VAL A 51 -23.42 -14.83 -4.61
CA VAL A 51 -24.38 -15.69 -5.30
C VAL A 51 -24.32 -17.07 -4.70
N ASN A 52 -25.45 -17.52 -4.14
CA ASN A 52 -25.65 -18.92 -3.80
C ASN A 52 -25.74 -19.74 -5.10
N PRO A 53 -24.98 -20.84 -5.23
CA PRO A 53 -25.13 -21.73 -6.36
C PRO A 53 -26.54 -22.34 -6.30
N LEU A 54 -27.28 -22.30 -7.41
CA LEU A 54 -28.58 -22.96 -7.51
C LEU A 54 -28.43 -24.43 -7.06
N THR A 55 -29.28 -24.87 -6.13
CA THR A 55 -29.34 -26.26 -5.66
C THR A 55 -29.39 -27.19 -6.87
N LYS A 56 -28.37 -28.05 -6.99
CA LYS A 56 -28.20 -28.95 -8.13
C LYS A 56 -29.41 -29.88 -8.26
N GLY A 57 -30.31 -29.56 -9.20
CA GLY A 57 -31.36 -30.48 -9.62
C GLY A 57 -30.79 -31.69 -10.38
N PRO A 58 -31.54 -32.81 -10.45
CA PRO A 58 -31.07 -34.06 -11.05
C PRO A 58 -30.73 -33.99 -12.55
N ASP A 59 -31.10 -32.91 -13.26
CA ASP A 59 -30.85 -32.72 -14.70
C ASP A 59 -29.58 -31.91 -15.05
N TYR A 60 -28.72 -31.57 -14.09
CA TYR A 60 -27.51 -30.77 -14.34
C TYR A 60 -26.54 -31.37 -15.38
N LYS A 61 -26.66 -32.66 -15.71
CA LYS A 61 -25.81 -33.32 -16.72
C LYS A 61 -26.13 -32.93 -18.18
N LYS A 62 -27.24 -32.24 -18.48
CA LYS A 62 -27.61 -31.92 -19.88
C LYS A 62 -26.96 -30.66 -20.47
N PHE A 63 -26.31 -29.81 -19.67
CA PHE A 63 -25.64 -28.58 -20.14
C PHE A 63 -24.11 -28.60 -19.99
N LYS A 64 -23.47 -29.77 -20.09
CA LYS A 64 -22.02 -29.85 -20.33
C LYS A 64 -21.72 -30.01 -21.81
N LYS A 65 -21.75 -28.89 -22.54
CA LYS A 65 -20.96 -28.73 -23.75
C LYS A 65 -20.18 -27.44 -23.58
N GLU A 66 -19.05 -27.54 -22.89
CA GLU A 66 -17.81 -26.79 -23.12
C GLU A 66 -16.79 -27.11 -22.00
N ILE A 67 -15.67 -27.71 -22.45
CA ILE A 67 -14.31 -27.91 -21.92
C ILE A 67 -14.11 -27.96 -20.38
N PRO A 68 -13.63 -29.09 -19.82
CA PRO A 68 -13.24 -29.17 -18.41
C PRO A 68 -11.90 -28.45 -18.18
N ILE A 69 -11.91 -27.37 -17.42
CA ILE A 69 -10.70 -26.85 -16.74
C ILE A 69 -10.55 -27.66 -15.45
N SER A 70 -10.07 -28.88 -15.59
CA SER A 70 -9.61 -29.73 -14.49
C SER A 70 -8.13 -29.94 -14.69
N ASP A 71 -7.32 -29.06 -14.11
CA ASP A 71 -5.98 -29.31 -13.56
C ASP A 71 -5.32 -27.97 -13.22
N GLU A 72 -5.76 -27.33 -12.13
CA GLU A 72 -4.90 -26.42 -11.38
C GLU A 72 -5.10 -26.65 -9.88
N SER A 73 -4.03 -27.11 -9.23
CA SER A 73 -3.90 -27.31 -7.79
C SER A 73 -3.83 -25.94 -7.08
N GLY A 74 -4.98 -25.31 -6.84
CA GLY A 74 -5.02 -24.02 -6.15
C GLY A 74 -6.40 -23.52 -5.74
N ILE A 75 -7.44 -24.34 -5.86
CA ILE A 75 -8.80 -23.97 -5.50
C ILE A 75 -8.98 -24.15 -3.98
N SER A 76 -9.04 -23.04 -3.23
CA SER A 76 -9.36 -23.05 -1.79
C SER A 76 -10.69 -23.74 -1.53
N ASP A 77 -10.82 -24.45 -0.41
CA ASP A 77 -12.06 -25.14 0.02
C ASP A 77 -13.32 -24.25 0.06
N SER A 78 -13.17 -22.91 0.08
CA SER A 78 -14.26 -21.93 -0.12
C SER A 78 -15.01 -22.07 -1.47
N LEU A 79 -14.41 -22.71 -2.48
CA LEU A 79 -15.06 -23.00 -3.76
C LEU A 79 -15.79 -24.36 -3.75
N LYS A 80 -15.52 -25.22 -2.76
CA LYS A 80 -16.28 -26.47 -2.55
C LYS A 80 -17.66 -26.23 -1.95
N THR A 81 -17.87 -25.07 -1.29
CA THR A 81 -19.20 -24.61 -0.83
C THR A 81 -19.99 -23.83 -1.89
N GLY A 82 -19.42 -23.62 -3.09
CA GLY A 82 -20.09 -23.05 -4.26
C GLY A 82 -20.56 -21.59 -4.15
N VAL A 83 -20.18 -20.86 -3.09
CA VAL A 83 -20.50 -19.44 -2.91
C VAL A 83 -19.44 -18.57 -3.58
N THR A 84 -19.78 -17.91 -4.68
CA THR A 84 -18.87 -16.95 -5.36
C THR A 84 -19.05 -15.55 -4.77
N LYS A 85 -18.00 -15.05 -4.12
CA LYS A 85 -17.94 -13.70 -3.54
C LYS A 85 -17.52 -12.69 -4.61
N ILE A 86 -18.45 -11.90 -5.13
CA ILE A 86 -18.24 -11.05 -6.31
C ILE A 86 -17.17 -9.99 -6.07
N ARG A 87 -17.18 -9.32 -4.90
CA ARG A 87 -16.20 -8.27 -4.59
C ARG A 87 -14.76 -8.79 -4.57
N CYS A 88 -14.48 -9.79 -3.73
CA CYS A 88 -13.14 -10.35 -3.62
C CYS A 88 -12.67 -11.00 -4.92
N HIS A 89 -13.60 -11.59 -5.69
CA HIS A 89 -13.29 -12.13 -7.01
C HIS A 89 -12.87 -11.01 -7.98
N ASN A 90 -13.67 -9.95 -8.12
CA ASN A 90 -13.35 -8.83 -9.01
C ASN A 90 -12.06 -8.13 -8.62
N LEU A 91 -11.82 -7.93 -7.33
CA LEU A 91 -10.55 -7.43 -6.83
C LEU A 91 -9.39 -8.33 -7.29
N ARG A 92 -9.46 -9.65 -7.04
CA ARG A 92 -8.37 -10.59 -7.36
C ARG A 92 -8.07 -10.72 -8.86
N TYR A 93 -9.10 -10.80 -9.69
CA TYR A 93 -8.93 -11.16 -11.10
C TYR A 93 -9.03 -9.97 -12.05
N HIS A 94 -9.79 -8.94 -11.69
CA HIS A 94 -10.02 -7.77 -12.54
C HIS A 94 -9.36 -6.52 -11.99
N GLY A 95 -8.91 -6.53 -10.73
CA GLY A 95 -8.32 -5.37 -10.08
C GLY A 95 -9.27 -4.19 -10.06
N SER A 96 -10.58 -4.43 -9.89
CA SER A 96 -11.62 -3.41 -9.95
C SER A 96 -12.77 -3.70 -9.00
N VAL A 97 -13.47 -2.64 -8.62
CA VAL A 97 -14.68 -2.67 -7.82
C VAL A 97 -15.88 -2.43 -8.73
N ALA A 98 -16.97 -3.17 -8.54
CA ALA A 98 -18.16 -3.03 -9.37
C ALA A 98 -18.86 -1.67 -9.21
N HIS A 99 -18.89 -1.13 -7.99
CA HIS A 99 -19.55 0.14 -7.66
C HIS A 99 -18.68 1.02 -6.74
N PRO A 100 -17.75 1.80 -7.30
CA PRO A 100 -16.84 2.65 -6.52
C PRO A 100 -17.57 3.69 -5.66
N SER A 101 -18.68 4.25 -6.14
CA SER A 101 -19.47 5.23 -5.40
C SER A 101 -20.06 4.70 -4.10
N VAL A 102 -20.43 3.41 -4.07
CA VAL A 102 -20.97 2.76 -2.87
C VAL A 102 -19.84 2.42 -1.89
N GLU A 103 -18.66 2.03 -2.39
CA GLU A 103 -17.49 1.79 -1.52
C GLU A 103 -16.99 3.07 -0.86
N ASN A 104 -16.99 4.20 -1.59
CA ASN A 104 -16.65 5.51 -1.04
C ASN A 104 -17.66 6.02 0.00
N SER A 105 -18.86 5.41 0.05
CA SER A 105 -19.91 5.76 1.00
C SER A 105 -19.85 4.91 2.28
N LEU A 106 -18.92 3.94 2.37
CA LEU A 106 -18.71 3.17 3.60
C LEU A 106 -18.11 4.08 4.68
N PRO A 107 -18.56 3.97 5.94
CA PRO A 107 -17.98 4.77 7.02
C PRO A 107 -16.48 4.46 7.16
N ASP A 108 -15.68 5.48 7.43
CA ASP A 108 -14.26 5.29 7.70
C ASP A 108 -14.05 4.35 8.88
N PHE A 109 -13.00 3.53 8.79
CA PHE A 109 -12.64 2.68 9.91
C PHE A 109 -12.13 3.57 11.04
N ASP A 110 -12.95 3.75 12.07
CA ASP A 110 -12.53 4.44 13.30
C ASP A 110 -11.56 3.53 14.06
N PHE A 111 -10.29 3.66 13.69
CA PHE A 111 -9.19 2.88 14.23
C PHE A 111 -9.04 3.12 15.74
N ASP A 112 -9.16 4.37 16.19
CA ASP A 112 -8.94 4.76 17.57
C ASP A 112 -10.00 4.15 18.49
N HIS A 113 -11.27 4.23 18.08
CA HIS A 113 -12.36 3.64 18.85
C HIS A 113 -12.34 2.10 18.80
N THR A 114 -12.01 1.51 17.66
CA THR A 114 -12.12 0.05 17.44
C THR A 114 -10.91 -0.70 17.98
N ILE A 115 -9.70 -0.30 17.58
CA ILE A 115 -8.46 -0.97 17.99
C ILE A 115 -7.99 -0.45 19.34
N GLY A 116 -8.08 0.85 19.61
CA GLY A 116 -7.65 1.42 20.90
C GLY A 116 -8.36 0.76 22.09
N LYS A 117 -9.70 0.61 22.03
CA LYS A 117 -10.45 -0.09 23.09
C LYS A 117 -10.09 -1.57 23.22
N ARG A 118 -9.69 -2.24 22.13
CA ARG A 118 -9.39 -3.68 22.09
C ARG A 118 -7.97 -4.00 22.53
N LEU A 119 -7.01 -3.13 22.23
CA LEU A 119 -5.66 -3.16 22.81
C LEU A 119 -5.76 -3.00 24.34
N MET A 120 -6.51 -1.99 24.80
CA MET A 120 -6.66 -1.67 26.22
C MET A 120 -7.51 -2.68 27.02
N SER A 121 -8.39 -3.46 26.39
CA SER A 121 -9.26 -4.43 27.08
C SER A 121 -8.64 -5.81 27.25
N THR A 122 -7.47 -6.07 26.66
CA THR A 122 -6.79 -7.37 26.72
C THR A 122 -5.99 -7.50 28.03
N ILE A 123 -6.70 -7.51 29.16
CA ILE A 123 -6.07 -7.66 30.48
C ILE A 123 -5.50 -9.09 30.61
N GLY A 124 -4.17 -9.20 30.68
CA GLY A 124 -3.44 -10.43 31.04
C GLY A 124 -2.92 -11.30 29.89
N ALA A 125 -3.21 -10.98 28.62
CA ALA A 125 -2.57 -11.65 27.47
C ALA A 125 -1.51 -10.74 26.85
N ARG A 126 -0.40 -11.33 26.37
CA ARG A 126 0.63 -10.58 25.65
C ARG A 126 0.07 -10.06 24.33
N THR A 127 0.35 -8.80 24.04
CA THR A 127 -0.11 -8.14 22.82
C THR A 127 1.10 -7.74 21.99
N VAL A 128 1.15 -8.21 20.75
CA VAL A 128 2.18 -7.82 19.78
C VAL A 128 1.52 -7.03 18.68
N VAL A 129 2.02 -5.83 18.39
CA VAL A 129 1.56 -5.05 17.24
C VAL A 129 2.64 -5.05 16.17
N LEU A 130 2.29 -5.56 15.00
CA LEU A 130 3.09 -5.49 13.78
C LEU A 130 2.74 -4.20 13.04
N LEU A 131 3.67 -3.26 13.03
CA LEU A 131 3.59 -2.04 12.24
C LEU A 131 4.11 -2.35 10.83
N VAL A 132 3.19 -2.65 9.92
CA VAL A 132 3.49 -3.02 8.53
C VAL A 132 3.60 -1.77 7.69
N MET A 133 4.73 -1.61 7.01
CA MET A 133 5.04 -0.42 6.21
C MET A 133 5.75 -0.77 4.90
N ASP A 134 5.71 0.15 3.94
CA ASP A 134 6.40 0.05 2.64
C ASP A 134 7.80 0.68 2.73
N ALA A 135 8.85 -0.06 2.36
CA ALA A 135 10.22 0.43 2.37
C ALA A 135 10.43 1.70 1.54
N ALA A 136 9.71 1.86 0.42
CA ALA A 136 9.85 2.98 -0.50
C ALA A 136 8.96 4.19 -0.14
N ASP A 137 8.05 4.06 0.84
CA ASP A 137 7.10 5.12 1.20
C ASP A 137 6.86 5.14 2.72
N PHE A 138 7.94 5.35 3.49
CA PHE A 138 7.91 5.24 4.95
C PHE A 138 6.86 6.15 5.60
N ASP A 139 6.97 7.46 5.38
CA ASP A 139 6.23 8.46 6.15
C ASP A 139 4.72 8.41 5.91
N VAL A 140 4.35 7.89 4.76
CA VAL A 140 2.98 7.68 4.33
C VAL A 140 2.44 6.36 4.84
N SER A 141 3.27 5.32 4.91
CA SER A 141 2.84 4.01 5.37
C SER A 141 2.89 3.82 6.88
N PHE A 142 3.63 4.68 7.57
CA PHE A 142 3.84 4.61 9.01
C PHE A 142 2.63 5.13 9.80
N PRO A 143 1.98 4.30 10.64
CA PRO A 143 0.74 4.66 11.31
C PRO A 143 0.98 5.52 12.57
N LYS A 144 1.36 6.80 12.39
CA LYS A 144 1.72 7.74 13.48
C LYS A 144 0.66 7.81 14.59
N LYS A 145 -0.62 7.95 14.24
CA LYS A 145 -1.73 7.99 15.21
C LYS A 145 -1.78 6.75 16.12
N MET A 146 -1.52 5.58 15.55
CA MET A 146 -1.53 4.33 16.31
C MET A 146 -0.33 4.24 17.24
N VAL A 147 0.83 4.67 16.75
CA VAL A 147 2.04 4.76 17.56
C VAL A 147 1.84 5.74 18.71
N ASP A 148 1.18 6.88 18.50
CA ASP A 148 0.87 7.84 19.57
C ASP A 148 -0.06 7.23 20.62
N LEU A 149 -1.09 6.48 20.19
CA LEU A 149 -2.00 5.78 21.10
C LEU A 149 -1.26 4.75 21.96
N VAL A 150 -0.46 3.89 21.32
CA VAL A 150 0.24 2.81 22.03
C VAL A 150 1.40 3.36 22.85
N SER A 151 2.14 4.36 22.38
CA SER A 151 3.27 4.95 23.10
C SER A 151 2.88 5.55 24.45
N ASN A 152 1.65 6.05 24.57
CA ASN A 152 1.11 6.56 25.83
C ASN A 152 0.67 5.45 26.81
N THR A 153 0.57 4.21 26.34
CA THR A 153 0.00 3.07 27.10
C THR A 153 0.92 1.86 27.18
N ILE A 154 2.17 1.94 26.69
CA ILE A 154 3.11 0.80 26.68
C ILE A 154 3.42 0.35 28.11
N ASP A 155 2.64 -0.60 28.60
CA ASP A 155 3.00 -1.49 29.70
C ASP A 155 4.05 -2.51 29.22
N GLU A 156 4.71 -3.21 30.16
CA GLU A 156 5.69 -4.26 29.83
C GLU A 156 5.14 -5.39 28.93
N ASN A 157 3.81 -5.53 28.85
CA ASN A 157 3.11 -6.58 28.10
C ASN A 157 2.84 -6.24 26.62
N GLU A 158 3.05 -4.99 26.20
CA GLU A 158 2.83 -4.56 24.81
C GLU A 158 4.15 -4.48 24.06
N GLN A 159 4.23 -5.18 22.93
CA GLN A 159 5.44 -5.28 22.11
C GLN A 159 5.19 -4.68 20.73
N LEU A 160 5.98 -3.68 20.35
CA LEU A 160 5.90 -3.02 19.05
C LEU A 160 6.98 -3.56 18.12
N VAL A 161 6.57 -4.19 17.02
CA VAL A 161 7.49 -4.73 16.00
C VAL A 161 7.27 -4.01 14.69
N LEU A 162 8.31 -3.36 14.17
CA LEU A 162 8.27 -2.72 12.87
C LEU A 162 8.57 -3.75 11.78
N VAL A 163 7.67 -3.89 10.81
CA VAL A 163 7.83 -4.79 9.66
C VAL A 163 7.91 -3.96 8.38
N VAL A 164 9.12 -3.85 7.85
CA VAL A 164 9.40 -3.13 6.61
C VAL A 164 9.29 -4.09 5.43
N THR A 165 8.25 -3.93 4.63
CA THR A 165 7.96 -4.80 3.49
C THR A 165 8.51 -4.24 2.17
N LYS A 166 8.42 -5.04 1.11
CA LYS A 166 8.81 -4.67 -0.26
C LYS A 166 10.27 -4.25 -0.41
N ILE A 167 11.15 -4.75 0.45
CA ILE A 167 12.59 -4.47 0.36
C ILE A 167 13.20 -4.95 -0.96
N ASP A 168 12.54 -5.89 -1.65
CA ASP A 168 12.94 -6.37 -2.98
C ASP A 168 12.81 -5.32 -4.09
N LEU A 169 12.13 -4.21 -3.81
CA LEU A 169 12.04 -3.05 -4.68
C LEU A 169 13.20 -2.07 -4.45
N LEU A 170 13.94 -2.19 -3.35
CA LEU A 170 15.14 -1.39 -3.11
C LEU A 170 16.35 -1.99 -3.85
N PRO A 171 17.36 -1.17 -4.19
CA PRO A 171 18.60 -1.65 -4.80
C PRO A 171 19.28 -2.74 -3.97
N SER A 172 19.67 -3.82 -4.64
CA SER A 172 20.28 -5.02 -4.06
C SER A 172 21.64 -4.77 -3.40
N ASN A 173 22.33 -3.67 -3.74
CA ASN A 173 23.59 -3.25 -3.13
C ASN A 173 23.41 -2.50 -1.79
N THR A 174 22.18 -2.33 -1.31
CA THR A 174 21.91 -1.63 -0.05
C THR A 174 22.21 -2.52 1.15
N SER A 175 23.00 -2.04 2.11
CA SER A 175 23.34 -2.82 3.31
C SER A 175 22.09 -3.01 4.20
N PRO A 176 21.72 -4.25 4.57
CA PRO A 176 20.58 -4.50 5.46
C PRO A 176 20.69 -3.78 6.81
N THR A 177 21.89 -3.75 7.40
CA THR A 177 22.16 -3.06 8.67
C THR A 177 21.99 -1.54 8.55
N GLY A 178 22.41 -0.95 7.43
CA GLY A 178 22.20 0.48 7.16
C GLY A 178 20.73 0.83 7.03
N LEU A 179 19.96 0.00 6.32
CA LEU A 179 18.50 0.16 6.20
C LEU A 179 17.82 0.04 7.57
N GLU A 180 18.14 -1.01 8.32
CA GLU A 180 17.57 -1.21 9.67
C GLU A 180 17.83 0.00 10.58
N ASN A 181 19.05 0.54 10.57
CA ASN A 181 19.41 1.73 11.35
C ASN A 181 18.67 2.99 10.89
N TRP A 182 18.49 3.15 9.58
CA TRP A 182 17.72 4.26 9.01
C TRP A 182 16.25 4.17 9.46
N PHE A 183 15.61 3.02 9.28
CA PHE A 183 14.22 2.80 9.67
C PHE A 183 14.02 2.92 11.18
N ARG A 184 14.96 2.42 11.99
CA ARG A 184 14.94 2.59 13.46
C ARG A 184 14.98 4.06 13.85
N THR A 185 15.85 4.83 13.22
CA THR A 185 16.00 6.26 13.49
C THR A 185 14.75 7.02 13.07
N ARG A 186 14.23 6.75 11.86
CA ARG A 186 13.03 7.40 11.35
C ARG A 186 11.79 7.05 12.18
N ALA A 187 11.62 5.81 12.60
CA ALA A 187 10.52 5.40 13.47
C ALA A 187 10.57 6.10 14.83
N ARG A 188 11.76 6.26 15.41
CA ARG A 188 11.96 7.02 16.65
C ARG A 188 11.59 8.49 16.48
N GLU A 189 12.01 9.12 15.38
CA GLU A 189 11.63 10.51 15.04
C GLU A 189 10.11 10.66 14.85
N ALA A 190 9.45 9.61 14.36
CA ALA A 190 8.00 9.56 14.17
C ALA A 190 7.21 9.15 15.43
N GLY A 191 7.86 9.03 16.59
CA GLY A 191 7.21 8.76 17.89
C GLY A 191 7.36 7.33 18.42
N ALA A 192 7.81 6.35 17.60
CA ALA A 192 8.00 4.97 18.05
C ALA A 192 9.35 4.78 18.74
N GLY A 193 9.47 5.31 19.97
CA GLY A 193 10.74 5.30 20.73
C GLY A 193 11.18 3.91 21.24
N LYS A 194 10.25 2.98 21.46
CA LYS A 194 10.50 1.66 22.07
C LYS A 194 10.04 0.52 21.15
N LEU A 195 10.74 0.33 20.03
CA LEU A 195 10.54 -0.83 19.17
C LEU A 195 11.24 -2.05 19.75
N THR A 196 10.51 -3.16 19.90
CA THR A 196 11.03 -4.47 20.32
C THR A 196 11.91 -5.10 19.24
N GLY A 197 11.59 -4.84 17.97
CA GLY A 197 12.34 -5.36 16.84
C GLY A 197 11.99 -4.67 15.53
N ILE A 198 12.88 -4.83 14.54
CA ILE A 198 12.67 -4.39 13.17
C ILE A 198 12.96 -5.58 12.27
N HIS A 199 12.03 -5.89 11.37
CA HIS A 199 12.20 -6.94 10.38
C HIS A 199 12.06 -6.36 8.98
N LEU A 200 13.12 -6.54 8.20
CA LEU A 200 13.09 -6.30 6.77
C LEU A 200 12.55 -7.56 6.08
N VAL A 201 11.52 -7.43 5.25
CA VAL A 201 10.88 -8.58 4.59
C VAL A 201 10.53 -8.31 3.14
N SER A 202 10.61 -9.36 2.33
CA SER A 202 10.00 -9.40 1.00
C SER A 202 8.99 -10.53 0.97
N SER A 203 7.71 -10.19 0.98
CA SER A 203 6.62 -11.17 0.89
C SER A 203 6.59 -11.88 -0.47
N VAL A 204 7.03 -11.20 -1.54
CA VAL A 204 7.07 -11.76 -2.90
C VAL A 204 8.26 -12.71 -3.07
N ARG A 205 9.42 -12.38 -2.49
CA ARG A 205 10.60 -13.26 -2.53
C ARG A 205 10.70 -14.24 -1.36
N GLU A 206 9.71 -14.22 -0.46
CA GLU A 206 9.67 -15.00 0.78
C GLU A 206 10.93 -14.82 1.67
N TRP A 207 11.55 -13.64 1.59
CA TRP A 207 12.76 -13.31 2.31
C TRP A 207 12.44 -12.64 3.65
N GLY A 208 13.13 -13.04 4.72
CA GLY A 208 12.95 -12.49 6.07
C GLY A 208 11.69 -12.95 6.81
N ILE A 209 10.76 -13.62 6.12
CA ILE A 209 9.47 -14.05 6.67
C ILE A 209 9.64 -15.04 7.83
N LYS A 210 10.54 -16.02 7.71
CA LYS A 210 10.78 -17.00 8.78
C LYS A 210 11.28 -16.34 10.06
N ASN A 211 12.27 -15.45 9.96
CA ASN A 211 12.82 -14.73 11.12
C ASN A 211 11.75 -13.85 11.79
N LEU A 212 10.87 -13.23 11.01
CA LEU A 212 9.71 -12.50 11.53
C LEU A 212 8.78 -13.42 12.31
N VAL A 213 8.39 -14.56 11.73
CA VAL A 213 7.50 -15.53 12.38
C VAL A 213 8.09 -16.03 13.69
N ASP A 214 9.35 -16.48 13.67
CA ASP A 214 10.03 -17.01 14.86
C ASP A 214 10.06 -15.97 16.00
N HIS A 215 10.37 -14.70 15.68
CA HIS A 215 10.37 -13.62 16.66
C HIS A 215 8.96 -13.28 17.17
N VAL A 216 7.95 -13.22 16.28
CA VAL A 216 6.56 -12.92 16.68
C VAL A 216 5.98 -14.04 17.55
N VAL A 217 6.30 -15.29 17.26
CA VAL A 217 5.90 -16.45 18.08
C VAL A 217 6.48 -16.37 19.49
N ASP A 218 7.76 -16.01 19.62
CA ASP A 218 8.42 -15.83 20.92
C ASP A 218 7.78 -14.70 21.74
N LEU A 219 7.49 -13.57 21.10
CA LEU A 219 6.84 -12.43 21.76
C LEU A 219 5.40 -12.74 22.17
N ALA A 220 4.59 -13.35 21.30
CA ALA A 220 3.18 -13.61 21.54
C ALA A 220 2.96 -14.76 22.54
N GLY A 221 3.79 -15.81 22.51
CA GLY A 221 3.59 -17.02 23.29
C GLY A 221 2.31 -17.79 22.93
N GLU A 222 1.88 -18.73 23.78
CA GLU A 222 0.79 -19.67 23.45
C GLU A 222 -0.62 -19.06 23.41
N ARG A 223 -0.83 -17.87 23.98
CA ARG A 223 -2.15 -17.24 24.12
C ARG A 223 -2.15 -15.75 23.75
N GLY A 224 -1.09 -15.26 23.11
CA GLY A 224 -0.97 -13.85 22.76
C GLY A 224 -1.88 -13.42 21.60
N ASN A 225 -2.11 -12.12 21.52
CA ASN A 225 -2.82 -11.50 20.40
C ASN A 225 -1.83 -10.69 19.56
N VAL A 226 -1.83 -10.94 18.25
CA VAL A 226 -0.99 -10.24 17.28
C VAL A 226 -1.87 -9.39 16.38
N TRP A 227 -1.56 -8.11 16.26
CA TRP A 227 -2.31 -7.16 15.44
C TRP A 227 -1.44 -6.66 14.30
N ALA A 228 -1.86 -6.91 13.05
CA ALA A 228 -1.19 -6.34 11.88
C ALA A 228 -1.85 -5.02 11.52
N VAL A 229 -1.11 -3.92 11.64
CA VAL A 229 -1.57 -2.54 11.42
C VAL A 229 -0.65 -1.88 10.41
N GLY A 230 -1.21 -1.22 9.40
CA GLY A 230 -0.43 -0.47 8.42
C GLY A 230 -1.33 0.38 7.53
N ALA A 231 -0.73 1.33 6.82
CA ALA A 231 -1.45 2.11 5.84
C ALA A 231 -1.84 1.29 4.60
N GLN A 232 -2.67 1.91 3.77
CA GLN A 232 -3.00 1.39 2.46
C GLN A 232 -1.75 1.12 1.63
N ASN A 233 -1.74 -0.02 0.94
CA ASN A 233 -0.63 -0.48 0.09
C ASN A 233 0.67 -0.80 0.82
N ALA A 234 0.73 -0.78 2.15
CA ALA A 234 1.89 -1.22 2.93
C ALA A 234 2.22 -2.71 2.74
N GLY A 235 1.36 -3.50 2.08
CA GLY A 235 1.62 -4.91 1.79
C GLY A 235 1.19 -5.88 2.90
N LYS A 236 0.33 -5.44 3.82
CA LYS A 236 -0.18 -6.25 4.95
C LYS A 236 -0.82 -7.57 4.53
N SER A 237 -1.81 -7.57 3.62
CA SER A 237 -2.48 -8.80 3.18
C SER A 237 -1.51 -9.78 2.49
N THR A 238 -0.57 -9.26 1.68
CA THR A 238 0.47 -10.06 1.03
C THR A 238 1.47 -10.63 2.04
N LEU A 239 1.83 -9.87 3.08
CA LEU A 239 2.66 -10.35 4.18
C LEU A 239 1.99 -11.51 4.93
N ILE A 240 0.72 -11.36 5.31
CA ILE A 240 -0.01 -12.40 6.05
C ILE A 240 -0.15 -13.68 5.21
N ASN A 241 -0.42 -13.56 3.92
CA ASN A 241 -0.47 -14.72 3.02
C ASN A 241 0.91 -15.39 2.86
N ALA A 242 2.00 -14.62 2.81
CA ALA A 242 3.35 -15.16 2.78
C ALA A 242 3.70 -15.89 4.09
N VAL A 243 3.31 -15.34 5.24
CA VAL A 243 3.44 -16.02 6.54
C VAL A 243 2.63 -17.32 6.56
N ALA A 244 1.40 -17.33 6.04
CA ALA A 244 0.57 -18.53 5.99
C ALA A 244 1.19 -19.64 5.16
N LYS A 245 1.78 -19.28 4.02
CA LYS A 245 2.54 -20.20 3.18
C LYS A 245 3.79 -20.73 3.93
N CYS A 246 4.52 -19.87 4.63
CA CYS A 246 5.72 -20.26 5.37
C CYS A 246 5.44 -21.26 6.51
N VAL A 247 4.31 -21.10 7.21
CA VAL A 247 3.90 -21.98 8.32
C VAL A 247 3.21 -23.26 7.81
N GLY A 248 2.89 -23.34 6.52
CA GLY A 248 2.16 -24.46 5.94
C GLY A 248 0.69 -24.53 6.38
N ALA A 249 0.14 -23.42 6.85
CA ALA A 249 -1.24 -23.34 7.29
C ALA A 249 -2.18 -23.29 6.07
N THR A 250 -3.22 -24.12 6.06
CA THR A 250 -4.37 -23.98 5.15
C THR A 250 -5.27 -22.82 5.63
N ALA A 251 -4.70 -21.63 5.76
CA ALA A 251 -5.44 -20.43 6.13
C ALA A 251 -6.25 -19.93 4.93
N ASN A 252 -7.39 -19.28 5.20
CA ASN A 252 -8.14 -18.60 4.15
C ASN A 252 -7.27 -17.50 3.54
N ARG A 253 -6.91 -17.63 2.25
CA ARG A 253 -6.11 -16.62 1.55
C ARG A 253 -6.82 -15.27 1.58
N LEU A 254 -6.19 -14.26 2.18
CA LEU A 254 -6.69 -12.88 2.19
C LEU A 254 -6.72 -12.31 0.77
N THR A 255 -7.59 -11.34 0.53
CA THR A 255 -7.66 -10.67 -0.79
C THR A 255 -6.52 -9.68 -0.92
N GLU A 256 -5.62 -9.96 -1.86
CA GLU A 256 -4.52 -9.08 -2.21
C GLU A 256 -4.89 -8.24 -3.43
N THR A 257 -5.02 -6.93 -3.24
CA THR A 257 -5.07 -5.95 -4.32
C THR A 257 -4.36 -4.67 -3.92
N LEU A 258 -4.10 -3.80 -4.89
CA LEU A 258 -3.47 -2.48 -4.67
C LEU A 258 -4.48 -1.34 -4.67
N LEU A 259 -5.76 -1.67 -4.90
CA LEU A 259 -6.83 -0.70 -4.76
C LEU A 259 -7.09 -0.41 -3.29
N PRO A 260 -7.46 0.83 -2.93
CA PRO A 260 -7.93 1.16 -1.59
C PRO A 260 -9.03 0.22 -1.10
N GLY A 261 -9.04 -0.06 0.20
CA GLY A 261 -10.13 -0.77 0.85
C GLY A 261 -10.14 -2.30 0.62
N THR A 262 -8.99 -2.94 0.42
CA THR A 262 -8.93 -4.40 0.23
C THR A 262 -9.52 -5.17 1.40
N THR A 263 -9.13 -4.78 2.62
CA THR A 263 -9.71 -5.22 3.90
C THR A 263 -10.70 -4.17 4.40
N LEU A 264 -11.99 -4.50 4.41
CA LEU A 264 -13.06 -3.61 4.86
C LEU A 264 -13.42 -3.80 6.33
N GLY A 265 -13.09 -4.95 6.94
CA GLY A 265 -13.29 -5.21 8.36
C GLY A 265 -12.21 -6.11 8.94
N ILE A 266 -12.10 -6.17 10.27
CA ILE A 266 -11.04 -6.95 10.94
C ILE A 266 -11.18 -8.43 10.63
N VAL A 267 -10.12 -9.05 10.10
CA VAL A 267 -10.10 -10.49 9.80
C VAL A 267 -9.21 -11.21 10.79
N ARG A 268 -9.81 -12.09 11.59
CA ARG A 268 -9.05 -13.04 12.41
C ARG A 268 -8.51 -14.16 11.52
N VAL A 269 -7.20 -14.34 11.53
CA VAL A 269 -6.50 -15.39 10.78
C VAL A 269 -6.10 -16.49 11.77
N GLU A 270 -6.70 -17.66 11.61
CA GLU A 270 -6.47 -18.80 12.49
C GLU A 270 -5.40 -19.74 11.94
N GLY A 271 -4.72 -20.46 12.85
CA GLY A 271 -3.73 -21.50 12.50
C GLY A 271 -2.37 -20.97 12.06
N LEU A 272 -2.11 -19.66 12.21
CA LEU A 272 -0.86 -19.03 11.79
C LEU A 272 0.22 -19.00 12.89
N LEU A 273 -0.22 -18.98 14.14
CA LEU A 273 0.62 -18.96 15.32
C LEU A 273 0.36 -20.23 16.14
N PRO A 274 1.35 -20.74 16.88
CA PRO A 274 1.19 -21.95 17.67
C PRO A 274 0.21 -21.74 18.85
N GLY A 275 -0.41 -22.83 19.29
CA GLY A 275 -1.30 -22.82 20.45
C GLY A 275 -2.64 -22.13 20.19
N LYS A 276 -3.02 -21.21 21.08
CA LYS A 276 -4.27 -20.42 21.01
C LYS A 276 -4.01 -18.96 20.65
N ALA A 277 -2.80 -18.62 20.23
CA ALA A 277 -2.46 -17.27 19.80
C ALA A 277 -3.25 -16.88 18.54
N LYS A 278 -3.62 -15.60 18.45
CA LYS A 278 -4.51 -15.10 17.39
C LYS A 278 -3.82 -13.99 16.60
N LEU A 279 -3.89 -14.04 15.28
CA LEU A 279 -3.51 -12.93 14.42
C LEU A 279 -4.77 -12.21 13.92
N PHE A 280 -4.76 -10.88 14.02
CA PHE A 280 -5.81 -10.00 13.52
C PHE A 280 -5.26 -9.11 12.40
N ASP A 281 -5.85 -9.21 11.21
CA ASP A 281 -5.67 -8.28 10.10
C ASP A 281 -6.62 -7.09 10.28
N THR A 282 -6.10 -5.88 10.42
CA THR A 282 -6.95 -4.68 10.53
C THR A 282 -7.23 -4.07 9.16
N PRO A 283 -8.33 -3.32 8.97
CA PRO A 283 -8.47 -2.47 7.79
C PRO A 283 -7.28 -1.52 7.63
N ASP A 284 -6.94 -1.21 6.38
CA ASP A 284 -5.81 -0.34 6.07
C ASP A 284 -6.12 1.12 6.47
N ILE A 285 -5.12 1.81 7.02
CA ILE A 285 -5.25 3.24 7.34
C ILE A 285 -5.13 4.05 6.04
N LEU A 286 -6.13 4.88 5.76
CA LEU A 286 -6.16 5.76 4.60
C LEU A 286 -5.59 7.14 4.95
N HIS A 287 -4.66 7.61 4.12
CA HIS A 287 -4.07 8.94 4.25
C HIS A 287 -4.48 9.81 3.05
N LEU A 288 -5.37 10.79 3.28
CA LEU A 288 -5.92 11.66 2.23
C LEU A 288 -4.89 12.61 1.60
N HIS A 289 -3.72 12.76 2.22
CA HIS A 289 -2.62 13.57 1.71
C HIS A 289 -1.72 12.84 0.69
N GLN A 290 -2.07 11.60 0.31
CA GLN A 290 -1.37 10.86 -0.73
C GLN A 290 -1.90 11.22 -2.12
N ILE A 291 -1.02 11.53 -3.07
CA ILE A 291 -1.46 11.79 -4.45
C ILE A 291 -2.09 10.55 -5.10
N SER A 292 -1.61 9.36 -4.73
CA SER A 292 -2.13 8.08 -5.22
C SER A 292 -3.64 7.94 -5.03
N THR A 293 -4.23 8.49 -3.97
CA THR A 293 -5.68 8.39 -3.72
C THR A 293 -6.54 9.11 -4.76
N ARG A 294 -5.96 10.02 -5.55
CA ARG A 294 -6.65 10.83 -6.56
C ARG A 294 -6.45 10.28 -7.99
N LEU A 295 -5.65 9.23 -8.13
CA LEU A 295 -5.30 8.65 -9.43
C LEU A 295 -6.31 7.58 -9.86
N THR A 296 -6.50 7.47 -11.17
CA THR A 296 -7.26 6.37 -11.77
C THR A 296 -6.44 5.07 -11.78
N ASP A 297 -7.09 3.92 -11.96
CA ASP A 297 -6.42 2.61 -12.04
C ASP A 297 -5.30 2.56 -13.10
N LYS A 298 -5.49 3.27 -14.21
CA LYS A 298 -4.47 3.36 -15.28
C LYS A 298 -3.26 4.16 -14.84
N GLU A 299 -3.48 5.27 -14.12
CA GLU A 299 -2.42 6.13 -13.57
C GLU A 299 -1.68 5.43 -12.42
N HIS A 300 -2.42 4.70 -11.56
CA HIS A 300 -1.86 3.85 -10.51
C HIS A 300 -0.86 2.82 -11.04
N LYS A 301 -1.15 2.21 -12.20
CA LYS A 301 -0.23 1.26 -12.84
C LYS A 301 1.11 1.90 -13.23
N LEU A 302 1.13 3.20 -13.54
CA LEU A 302 2.36 3.93 -13.90
C LEU A 302 3.21 4.26 -12.68
N ILE A 303 2.58 4.73 -11.60
CA ILE A 303 3.32 5.09 -10.36
C ILE A 303 3.80 3.86 -9.59
N ARG A 304 3.17 2.71 -9.80
CA ARG A 304 3.49 1.47 -9.08
C ARG A 304 4.92 0.99 -9.39
N ILE A 305 5.70 0.84 -8.34
CA ILE A 305 7.01 0.18 -8.39
C ILE A 305 6.77 -1.34 -8.39
N GLN A 306 7.15 -2.01 -9.49
CA GLN A 306 7.01 -3.47 -9.64
C GLN A 306 8.35 -4.20 -9.72
N LYS A 307 9.42 -3.45 -9.93
CA LYS A 307 10.78 -3.95 -10.09
C LYS A 307 11.69 -3.13 -9.20
N GLU A 308 12.88 -3.67 -8.95
CA GLU A 308 13.97 -2.96 -8.29
C GLU A 308 14.13 -1.54 -8.85
N LEU A 309 14.08 -0.57 -7.94
CA LEU A 309 14.26 0.84 -8.22
C LEU A 309 15.65 1.07 -8.79
N LYS A 310 15.70 1.89 -9.84
CA LYS A 310 16.96 2.30 -10.46
C LYS A 310 17.16 3.79 -10.22
N PRO A 311 18.35 4.22 -9.74
CA PRO A 311 18.64 5.63 -9.58
C PRO A 311 18.69 6.31 -10.95
N MET A 312 17.86 7.33 -11.17
CA MET A 312 17.92 8.18 -12.37
C MET A 312 18.50 9.53 -11.97
N THR A 313 19.77 9.78 -12.29
CA THR A 313 20.51 10.93 -11.74
C THR A 313 20.71 12.01 -12.79
N TYR A 314 20.34 13.24 -12.43
CA TYR A 314 20.57 14.45 -13.19
C TYR A 314 21.61 15.32 -12.49
N ARG A 315 22.43 16.00 -13.30
CA ARG A 315 23.26 17.12 -12.84
C ARG A 315 22.52 18.40 -13.20
N ILE A 316 22.04 19.12 -12.19
CA ILE A 316 21.13 20.24 -12.34
C ILE A 316 21.81 21.53 -11.86
N LYS A 317 21.57 22.64 -12.55
CA LYS A 317 22.01 23.99 -12.17
C LYS A 317 20.84 24.83 -11.67
N ALA A 318 21.13 25.95 -11.01
CA ALA A 318 20.12 26.95 -10.70
C ALA A 318 19.37 27.39 -11.98
N GLY A 319 18.05 27.54 -11.89
CA GLY A 319 17.16 27.83 -13.02
C GLY A 319 16.75 26.62 -13.86
N GLN A 320 16.99 25.40 -13.38
CA GLN A 320 16.53 24.16 -14.02
C GLN A 320 15.57 23.37 -13.13
N SER A 321 14.73 22.56 -13.78
CA SER A 321 13.65 21.81 -13.17
C SER A 321 13.58 20.37 -13.67
N VAL A 322 13.29 19.43 -12.77
CA VAL A 322 12.98 18.03 -13.09
C VAL A 322 11.53 17.71 -12.76
N HIS A 323 10.83 17.16 -13.74
CA HIS A 323 9.45 16.70 -13.60
C HIS A 323 9.41 15.18 -13.48
N ILE A 324 8.48 14.69 -12.65
CA ILE A 324 8.04 13.30 -12.57
C ILE A 324 6.58 13.26 -13.01
N GLY A 325 6.36 12.87 -14.26
CA GLY A 325 5.08 13.05 -14.93
C GLY A 325 4.59 14.50 -14.81
N GLY A 326 3.28 14.66 -14.71
CA GLY A 326 2.62 15.87 -14.23
C GLY A 326 2.13 15.72 -12.79
N LEU A 327 2.87 15.01 -11.91
CA LEU A 327 2.51 14.82 -10.49
C LEU A 327 3.46 15.50 -9.51
N LEU A 328 4.74 15.67 -9.89
CA LEU A 328 5.75 16.29 -9.04
C LEU A 328 6.80 17.03 -9.88
N ARG A 329 7.23 18.19 -9.44
CA ARG A 329 8.33 18.96 -10.03
C ARG A 329 9.28 19.47 -8.96
N LEU A 330 10.58 19.41 -9.22
CA LEU A 330 11.62 20.02 -8.41
C LEU A 330 12.33 21.12 -9.22
N ASP A 331 12.36 22.33 -8.68
CA ASP A 331 13.07 23.48 -9.21
C ASP A 331 14.29 23.77 -8.33
N ILE A 332 15.47 23.92 -8.94
CA ILE A 332 16.67 24.45 -8.25
C ILE A 332 16.65 25.97 -8.45
N GLU A 333 16.24 26.72 -7.43
CA GLU A 333 16.06 28.17 -7.55
C GLU A 333 17.38 28.89 -7.35
N GLU A 334 18.00 28.64 -6.21
CA GLU A 334 19.30 29.18 -5.85
C GLU A 334 20.21 28.06 -5.35
N SER A 335 21.50 28.19 -5.60
CA SER A 335 22.50 27.22 -5.16
C SER A 335 23.82 27.92 -4.92
N SER A 336 24.47 27.59 -3.80
CA SER A 336 25.83 28.06 -3.49
C SER A 336 26.90 27.35 -4.32
N VAL A 337 26.52 26.33 -5.09
CA VAL A 337 27.40 25.52 -5.94
C VAL A 337 26.91 25.51 -7.39
N ASP A 338 27.85 25.34 -8.33
CA ASP A 338 27.55 25.33 -9.77
C ASP A 338 26.61 24.20 -10.21
N SER A 339 26.56 23.10 -9.47
CA SER A 339 25.74 21.95 -9.83
C SER A 339 25.30 21.17 -8.60
N VAL A 340 24.02 20.80 -8.60
CA VAL A 340 23.37 19.91 -7.64
C VAL A 340 23.13 18.57 -8.33
N TYR A 341 23.41 17.47 -7.66
CA TYR A 341 23.08 16.13 -8.15
C TYR A 341 21.71 15.76 -7.60
N VAL A 342 20.78 15.46 -8.49
CA VAL A 342 19.42 15.04 -8.12
C VAL A 342 19.18 13.66 -8.67
N THR A 343 18.97 12.70 -7.78
CA THR A 343 18.62 11.33 -8.12
C THR A 343 17.13 11.12 -7.90
N VAL A 344 16.40 10.80 -8.96
CA VAL A 344 14.98 10.46 -8.93
C VAL A 344 14.83 8.98 -8.60
N TRP A 345 14.10 8.70 -7.52
CA TRP A 345 13.72 7.34 -7.11
C TRP A 345 12.23 7.16 -7.33
N ALA A 346 11.87 6.65 -8.51
CA ALA A 346 10.48 6.52 -8.93
C ALA A 346 10.28 5.27 -9.80
N SER A 347 9.01 4.92 -10.06
CA SER A 347 8.69 3.87 -11.02
C SER A 347 9.31 4.18 -12.39
N PRO A 348 9.97 3.20 -13.05
CA PRO A 348 10.57 3.40 -14.37
C PRO A 348 9.52 3.63 -15.47
N LEU A 349 8.23 3.43 -15.19
CA LEU A 349 7.15 3.70 -16.15
C LEU A 349 6.76 5.18 -16.21
N LEU A 350 7.25 6.00 -15.28
CA LEU A 350 6.96 7.42 -15.24
C LEU A 350 7.84 8.18 -16.22
N THR A 351 7.25 9.11 -16.95
CA THR A 351 8.01 10.02 -17.79
C THR A 351 8.75 11.01 -16.91
N LEU A 352 10.06 11.12 -17.08
CA LEU A 352 10.85 12.18 -16.47
C LEU A 352 11.20 13.25 -17.50
N HIS A 353 11.31 14.49 -17.04
CA HIS A 353 11.73 15.59 -17.91
C HIS A 353 12.59 16.61 -17.19
N LEU A 354 13.82 16.81 -17.67
CA LEU A 354 14.72 17.89 -17.25
C LEU A 354 14.64 19.05 -18.25
N GLY A 355 14.38 20.27 -17.76
CA GLY A 355 14.37 21.49 -18.58
C GLY A 355 14.62 22.75 -17.77
N ASN A 356 14.56 23.92 -18.41
CA ASN A 356 14.69 25.21 -17.73
C ASN A 356 13.41 25.58 -16.98
N THR A 357 13.53 26.16 -15.80
CA THR A 357 12.40 26.57 -14.94
C THR A 357 11.54 27.63 -15.60
N GLU A 358 12.13 28.53 -16.39
CA GLU A 358 11.40 29.55 -17.18
C GLU A 358 10.34 28.94 -18.12
N ASN A 359 10.61 27.73 -18.63
CA ASN A 359 9.73 27.03 -19.56
C ASN A 359 8.73 26.11 -18.83
N ALA A 360 8.83 25.96 -17.51
CA ALA A 360 8.03 25.01 -16.75
C ALA A 360 6.51 25.30 -16.82
N GLY A 361 6.12 26.58 -16.90
CA GLY A 361 4.72 26.96 -17.13
C GLY A 361 4.20 26.45 -18.48
N THR A 362 4.93 26.73 -19.57
CA THR A 362 4.57 26.26 -20.91
C THR A 362 4.62 24.73 -21.03
N MET A 363 5.52 24.08 -20.29
CA MET A 363 5.63 22.63 -20.21
C MET A 363 4.37 22.03 -19.59
N SER A 364 3.88 22.65 -18.52
CA SER A 364 2.67 22.23 -17.82
C SER A 364 1.45 22.33 -18.74
N GLU A 365 1.27 23.46 -19.42
CA GLU A 365 0.12 23.68 -20.32
C GLU A 365 0.11 22.75 -21.54
N LYS A 366 1.28 22.50 -22.14
CA LYS A 366 1.36 21.77 -23.42
C LYS A 366 1.47 20.25 -23.25
N HIS A 367 2.14 19.79 -22.19
CA HIS A 367 2.56 18.40 -22.09
C HIS A 367 1.89 17.61 -20.96
N PHE A 368 1.21 18.26 -19.99
CA PHE A 368 0.43 17.54 -18.99
C PHE A 368 -0.72 16.77 -19.64
N GLY A 369 -0.92 15.53 -19.21
CA GLY A 369 -1.90 14.62 -19.84
C GLY A 369 -1.42 14.01 -21.16
N GLY A 370 -0.36 14.55 -21.77
CA GLY A 370 0.20 14.15 -23.05
C GLY A 370 1.49 13.33 -22.89
N HIS A 371 2.63 14.02 -22.85
CA HIS A 371 3.94 13.38 -22.65
C HIS A 371 4.28 13.24 -21.16
N LEU A 372 3.90 14.22 -20.34
CA LEU A 372 4.03 14.16 -18.89
C LEU A 372 2.83 13.44 -18.30
N LYS A 373 2.98 12.12 -18.17
CA LYS A 373 2.00 11.19 -17.63
C LYS A 373 2.57 10.49 -16.39
N PRO A 374 1.73 10.21 -15.39
CA PRO A 374 0.35 10.69 -15.16
C PRO A 374 0.31 12.20 -14.80
N PRO A 375 -0.84 12.90 -14.89
CA PRO A 375 -2.17 12.40 -15.28
C PRO A 375 -2.29 11.97 -16.74
N ILE A 376 -3.33 11.19 -17.08
CA ILE A 376 -3.62 10.72 -18.45
C ILE A 376 -4.83 11.46 -19.01
N GLY A 377 -4.61 12.35 -19.98
CA GLY A 377 -5.64 13.22 -20.55
C GLY A 377 -5.53 14.66 -20.06
N LYS A 378 -5.94 15.63 -20.89
CA LYS A 378 -5.72 17.06 -20.63
C LYS A 378 -6.58 17.60 -19.50
N ASP A 379 -7.82 17.13 -19.40
CA ASP A 379 -8.79 17.63 -18.41
C ASP A 379 -8.50 17.12 -16.98
N ARG A 380 -7.80 15.98 -16.87
CA ARG A 380 -7.40 15.37 -15.59
C ARG A 380 -6.55 16.28 -14.71
N PHE A 381 -5.81 17.23 -15.30
CA PHE A 381 -5.01 18.16 -14.53
C PHE A 381 -5.88 19.03 -13.60
N GLN A 382 -7.00 19.54 -14.12
CA GLN A 382 -7.93 20.38 -13.36
C GLN A 382 -8.69 19.58 -12.30
N GLU A 383 -8.97 18.31 -12.58
CA GLU A 383 -9.64 17.40 -11.65
C GLU A 383 -8.80 17.05 -10.42
N LEU A 384 -7.46 17.04 -10.56
CA LEU A 384 -6.54 16.67 -9.47
C LEU A 384 -6.31 17.80 -8.45
N GLY A 385 -6.69 19.03 -8.81
CA GLY A 385 -6.64 20.21 -7.94
C GLY A 385 -5.64 21.27 -8.39
N GLU A 386 -5.42 22.26 -7.54
CA GLU A 386 -4.46 23.33 -7.79
C GLU A 386 -3.02 22.83 -7.61
N TRP A 387 -2.10 23.38 -8.41
CA TRP A 387 -0.68 23.05 -8.36
C TRP A 387 0.07 24.08 -7.53
N VAL A 388 0.57 23.67 -6.37
CA VAL A 388 1.12 24.55 -5.34
C VAL A 388 2.62 24.35 -5.17
N LYS A 389 3.34 25.43 -4.86
CA LYS A 389 4.77 25.42 -4.56
C LYS A 389 5.01 25.26 -3.06
N LYS A 390 5.98 24.42 -2.71
CA LYS A 390 6.56 24.29 -1.36
C LYS A 390 8.05 24.57 -1.44
N GLU A 391 8.54 25.45 -0.59
CA GLU A 391 9.94 25.86 -0.58
C GLU A 391 10.73 25.13 0.50
N PHE A 392 11.93 24.68 0.14
CA PHE A 392 12.83 23.98 1.05
C PHE A 392 14.25 24.52 0.91
N ARG A 393 14.94 24.63 2.05
CA ARG A 393 16.36 24.95 2.09
C ARG A 393 17.11 23.71 2.52
N VAL A 394 18.07 23.27 1.72
CA VAL A 394 18.83 22.06 1.97
C VAL A 394 20.32 22.35 2.01
N THR A 395 21.02 21.61 2.85
CA THR A 395 22.48 21.70 2.98
C THR A 395 23.07 20.30 2.87
N GLY A 396 24.18 20.17 2.17
CA GLY A 396 24.90 18.92 2.03
C GLY A 396 26.41 19.12 2.12
N ASN A 397 27.11 18.07 2.53
CA ASN A 397 28.57 18.11 2.71
C ASN A 397 29.33 17.29 1.64
N TRP A 398 28.62 16.52 0.82
CA TRP A 398 29.19 15.62 -0.19
C TRP A 398 28.37 15.68 -1.47
N TRP A 399 29.06 15.74 -2.61
CA TRP A 399 28.43 15.70 -3.93
C TRP A 399 28.18 14.27 -4.43
N ASP A 400 28.90 13.29 -3.88
CA ASP A 400 28.85 11.89 -4.32
C ASP A 400 27.79 11.05 -3.58
N SER A 401 27.15 11.64 -2.57
CA SER A 401 26.15 10.99 -1.76
C SER A 401 25.02 11.96 -1.44
N SER A 402 23.78 11.47 -1.50
CA SER A 402 22.62 12.26 -1.17
C SER A 402 22.61 12.61 0.32
N ALA A 403 22.44 13.89 0.63
CA ALA A 403 22.33 14.38 2.01
C ALA A 403 20.90 14.25 2.53
N VAL A 404 19.93 14.60 1.68
CA VAL A 404 18.51 14.63 2.03
C VAL A 404 17.66 14.10 0.88
N ASP A 405 16.52 13.53 1.23
CA ASP A 405 15.48 13.12 0.30
C ASP A 405 14.26 14.05 0.46
N ILE A 406 13.72 14.52 -0.66
CA ILE A 406 12.45 15.24 -0.74
C ILE A 406 11.41 14.25 -1.25
N ALA A 407 10.58 13.74 -0.35
CA ALA A 407 9.58 12.72 -0.65
C ALA A 407 8.19 13.32 -0.79
N ALA A 408 7.50 12.98 -1.87
CA ALA A 408 6.09 13.30 -2.09
C ALA A 408 5.21 12.08 -1.79
N ALA A 409 4.20 12.29 -0.96
CA ALA A 409 3.41 11.20 -0.39
C ALA A 409 2.66 10.37 -1.45
N GLY A 410 2.90 9.05 -1.48
CA GLY A 410 2.23 8.13 -2.41
C GLY A 410 2.79 8.13 -3.83
N LEU A 411 4.00 8.65 -4.06
CA LEU A 411 4.61 8.73 -5.39
C LEU A 411 6.08 8.29 -5.45
N SER A 412 7.00 9.18 -5.08
CA SER A 412 8.44 9.06 -5.29
C SER A 412 9.17 10.17 -4.54
N TRP A 413 10.50 10.10 -4.52
CA TRP A 413 11.32 11.14 -3.93
C TRP A 413 12.50 11.57 -4.81
N PHE A 414 12.99 12.77 -4.54
CA PHE A 414 14.25 13.30 -5.06
C PHE A 414 15.32 13.19 -3.99
N ALA A 415 16.38 12.44 -4.26
CA ALA A 415 17.56 12.41 -3.42
C ALA A 415 18.55 13.49 -3.88
N ILE A 416 18.92 14.39 -2.97
CA ILE A 416 19.70 15.59 -3.27
C ILE A 416 21.13 15.44 -2.74
N GLY A 417 22.08 15.39 -3.66
CA GLY A 417 23.53 15.40 -3.39
C GLY A 417 24.15 16.76 -3.74
N LEU A 418 24.71 17.44 -2.74
CA LEU A 418 25.44 18.69 -2.92
C LEU A 418 26.49 18.90 -1.82
N LYS A 419 27.49 19.74 -2.10
CA LYS A 419 28.46 20.22 -1.11
C LYS A 419 28.31 21.74 -0.94
N GLY A 420 27.28 22.15 -0.22
CA GLY A 420 26.88 23.54 -0.07
C GLY A 420 25.42 23.66 0.34
N GLU A 421 24.81 24.79 0.01
CA GLU A 421 23.39 25.08 0.27
C GLU A 421 22.62 25.28 -1.03
N ALA A 422 21.36 24.86 -1.06
CA ALA A 422 20.45 25.14 -2.17
C ALA A 422 19.04 25.47 -1.67
N GLN A 423 18.36 26.36 -2.39
CA GLN A 423 16.94 26.64 -2.25
C GLN A 423 16.18 25.93 -3.36
N LEU A 424 15.16 25.18 -2.95
CA LEU A 424 14.42 24.26 -3.79
C LEU A 424 12.94 24.63 -3.79
N GLY A 425 12.36 24.70 -4.98
CA GLY A 425 10.91 24.85 -5.17
C GLY A 425 10.31 23.51 -5.59
N VAL A 426 9.55 22.86 -4.71
CA VAL A 426 8.88 21.60 -5.03
C VAL A 426 7.43 21.87 -5.31
N TRP A 427 6.95 21.44 -6.48
CA TRP A 427 5.58 21.64 -6.88
C TRP A 427 4.81 20.33 -7.01
N THR A 428 3.61 20.30 -6.47
CA THR A 428 2.67 19.18 -6.56
C THR A 428 1.25 19.69 -6.32
N TYR A 429 0.26 18.81 -6.31
CA TYR A 429 -1.12 19.19 -6.04
C TYR A 429 -1.37 19.60 -4.60
N GLU A 430 -2.28 20.54 -4.40
CA GLU A 430 -2.71 21.00 -3.08
C GLU A 430 -3.16 19.83 -2.20
N GLY A 431 -2.76 19.86 -0.93
CA GLY A 431 -3.05 18.82 0.05
C GLY A 431 -2.19 17.56 -0.08
N VAL A 432 -1.31 17.45 -1.07
CA VAL A 432 -0.30 16.39 -1.11
C VAL A 432 0.87 16.76 -0.19
N ASP A 433 1.22 15.86 0.73
CA ASP A 433 2.34 16.10 1.63
C ASP A 433 3.69 15.90 0.93
N VAL A 434 4.60 16.83 1.21
CA VAL A 434 5.99 16.79 0.75
C VAL A 434 6.84 17.01 1.98
N ILE A 435 7.77 16.09 2.21
CA ILE A 435 8.59 16.06 3.41
C ILE A 435 10.06 15.99 3.04
N VAL A 436 10.90 16.55 3.91
CA VAL A 436 12.35 16.40 3.83
C VAL A 436 12.77 15.37 4.87
N ILE A 437 13.51 14.36 4.43
CA ILE A 437 14.01 13.28 5.29
C ILE A 437 15.50 13.06 5.04
N ASN A 438 16.17 12.39 5.97
CA ASN A 438 17.53 11.93 5.75
C ASN A 438 17.55 10.91 4.60
N ALA A 439 18.59 10.93 3.77
CA ALA A 439 18.64 10.08 2.59
C ALA A 439 18.50 8.58 2.94
N LEU A 440 17.48 7.93 2.38
CA LEU A 440 17.25 6.48 2.52
C LEU A 440 18.24 5.69 1.67
N LEU A 441 18.38 6.11 0.41
CA LEU A 441 19.30 5.55 -0.57
C LEU A 441 20.33 6.61 -0.95
N PRO A 442 21.48 6.64 -0.24
CA PRO A 442 22.47 7.69 -0.42
C PRO A 442 23.22 7.60 -1.75
N GLN A 443 23.10 6.48 -2.48
CA GLN A 443 23.82 6.26 -3.74
C GLN A 443 23.11 6.94 -4.90
N ARG A 444 23.92 7.49 -5.82
CA ARG A 444 23.48 8.02 -7.11
C ARG A 444 23.90 7.09 -8.25
N SER A 445 23.35 7.31 -9.44
CA SER A 445 23.82 6.65 -10.65
C SER A 445 25.17 7.22 -11.10
N HIS A 446 26.03 6.37 -11.66
CA HIS A 446 27.25 6.78 -12.36
C HIS A 446 26.98 7.22 -13.81
N ILE A 447 25.83 6.83 -14.36
CA ILE A 447 25.37 7.25 -15.69
C ILE A 447 24.29 8.31 -15.48
N PHE A 448 24.52 9.50 -16.03
CA PHE A 448 23.60 10.62 -15.89
C PHE A 448 22.59 10.68 -17.02
N GLU A 449 21.37 11.01 -16.64
CA GLU A 449 20.29 11.32 -17.55
C GLU A 449 20.56 12.67 -18.25
N VAL A 450 20.02 12.80 -19.46
CA VAL A 450 20.21 13.98 -20.31
C VAL A 450 18.97 14.89 -20.23
N ALA A 451 19.14 16.17 -20.60
CA ALA A 451 18.03 17.10 -20.72
C ALA A 451 16.95 16.61 -21.72
N GLY A 452 15.70 16.99 -21.47
CA GLY A 452 14.54 16.54 -22.25
C GLY A 452 13.81 15.37 -21.59
N PHE A 453 13.03 14.65 -22.38
CA PHE A 453 12.24 13.51 -21.92
C PHE A 453 13.10 12.26 -21.78
N SER A 454 13.24 11.75 -20.56
CA SER A 454 13.70 10.38 -20.33
C SER A 454 12.48 9.47 -20.45
N ILE A 455 12.38 8.74 -21.56
CA ILE A 455 11.42 7.63 -21.71
C ILE A 455 12.18 6.36 -21.33
N SER A 456 11.71 5.60 -20.34
CA SER A 456 12.33 4.30 -20.12
C SER A 456 12.04 3.39 -21.32
N GLU A 457 13.05 2.65 -21.78
CA GLU A 457 12.92 1.66 -22.86
C GLU A 457 11.84 0.59 -22.59
N ILE A 458 11.33 0.52 -21.37
CA ILE A 458 10.25 -0.38 -20.96
C ILE A 458 8.88 0.17 -21.41
N ALA A 459 8.70 1.49 -21.43
CA ALA A 459 7.46 2.12 -21.90
C ALA A 459 7.33 2.16 -23.44
N SER A 460 8.43 1.94 -24.17
CA SER A 460 8.45 1.95 -25.65
C SER A 460 8.18 0.59 -26.29
N LYS A 461 8.10 -0.50 -25.52
CA LYS A 461 7.61 -1.79 -26.02
C LYS A 461 6.10 -1.86 -25.83
N PRO A 462 5.27 -1.70 -26.89
CA PRO A 462 3.88 -2.12 -26.80
C PRO A 462 3.88 -3.64 -26.54
N ASP A 463 2.95 -4.10 -25.70
CA ASP A 463 2.70 -5.52 -25.41
C ASP A 463 2.64 -6.37 -26.70
N GLN A 464 3.78 -6.91 -27.13
CA GLN A 464 3.87 -8.02 -28.08
C GLN A 464 4.07 -9.32 -27.29
N ALA A 465 3.12 -9.64 -26.42
CA ALA A 465 3.10 -10.88 -25.69
C ALA A 465 1.69 -11.46 -25.56
N THR A 466 0.88 -11.43 -26.63
CA THR A 466 -0.35 -12.26 -26.70
C THR A 466 -0.84 -12.54 -28.12
N THR A 467 0.03 -12.80 -29.09
CA THR A 467 -0.44 -13.35 -30.38
C THR A 467 0.60 -14.21 -31.10
N THR A 468 1.10 -15.27 -30.48
CA THR A 468 1.61 -16.43 -31.25
C THR A 468 1.78 -17.65 -30.36
N LYS A 469 0.76 -18.51 -30.34
CA LYS A 469 0.92 -19.96 -30.53
C LYS A 469 -0.42 -20.51 -30.99
N LYS A 470 -0.49 -20.74 -32.31
CA LYS A 470 -1.44 -21.63 -32.98
C LYS A 470 -0.95 -23.07 -32.83
N LEU A 471 -1.93 -23.97 -32.91
CA LEU A 471 -1.92 -25.45 -32.90
C LEU A 471 -1.91 -26.08 -31.50
#